data_AF-A0A962IAM6-F1
#
_entry.id   AF-A0A962IAM6-F1
#
_cell.length_a   1.000
_cell.length_b   1.000
_cell.length_c   1.000
_cell.angle_alpha   90.00
_cell.angle_beta   90.00
_cell.angle_gamma   90.00
#
_symmetry.space_group_name_H-M   'P 1'
#
loop_
_entity.id
_entity.type
_entity.pdbx_description
1 polymer ?
#
loop_
_entity_poly.entity_id
_entity_poly.type
_entity_poly.pdbx_seq_one_letter_code
_entity_poly.pdbx_strand_id
1 'polypeptide(L)' 'DPVYGARPLKRAVQSLIENPLAREILEGRYAPGDSIRVGVSEGQVVFAK' A
#
# COMPACT_ATOMS: atom_id res chain seq x y z
N ASP A 1 11.32 1.96 -22.20
CA ASP A 1 10.41 2.47 -23.23
C ASP A 1 9.37 3.39 -22.58
N PRO A 2 9.21 4.66 -22.99
CA PRO A 2 8.29 5.64 -22.38
C PRO A 2 6.79 5.35 -22.62
N VAL A 3 6.47 4.20 -23.23
CA VAL A 3 5.17 3.82 -23.81
C VAL A 3 3.99 3.86 -22.82
N TYR A 4 4.24 3.75 -21.51
CA TYR A 4 3.16 3.60 -20.52
C TYR A 4 2.91 4.83 -19.63
N GLY A 5 3.69 5.90 -19.76
CA GLY A 5 3.61 7.05 -18.86
C GLY A 5 3.67 6.63 -17.37
N ALA A 6 2.95 7.31 -16.49
CA ALA A 6 2.91 6.98 -15.05
C ALA A 6 1.96 5.83 -14.68
N ARG A 7 1.31 5.15 -15.65
CA ARG A 7 0.38 4.05 -15.36
C ARG A 7 1.02 2.90 -14.57
N PRO A 8 2.29 2.48 -14.86
CA PRO A 8 2.97 1.48 -14.06
C PRO A 8 3.12 1.90 -12.59
N LEU A 9 3.41 3.18 -12.34
CA LEU A 9 3.53 3.72 -10.98
C LEU A 9 2.19 3.64 -10.23
N LYS A 10 1.09 4.05 -10.87
CA LYS A 10 -0.25 3.93 -10.28
C LYS A 10 -0.59 2.47 -9.95
N ARG A 11 -0.25 1.54 -10.84
CA ARG A 11 -0.46 0.10 -10.60
C ARG A 11 0.39 -0.41 -9.44
N ALA A 12 1.67 -0.01 -9.36
CA ALA A 12 2.56 -0.41 -8.27
C ALA A 12 2.06 0.08 -6.91
N VAL A 13 1.63 1.34 -6.81
CA VAL A 13 1.03 1.88 -5.58
C VAL A 13 -0.23 1.09 -5.20
N GLN A 14 -1.11 0.81 -6.16
CA GLN A 14 -2.31 0.04 -5.87
C GLN A 14 -2.00 -1.41 -5.45
N SER A 15 -1.09 -2.09 -6.14
CA SER A 15 -0.80 -3.50 -5.86
C SER A 15 0.02 -3.70 -4.59
N LEU A 16 0.96 -2.80 -4.30
CA LEU A 16 1.91 -2.94 -3.19
C LEU A 16 1.43 -2.25 -1.91
N ILE A 17 0.57 -1.22 -2.01
CA ILE A 17 0.15 -0.41 -0.86
C ILE A 17 -1.36 -0.49 -0.65
N GLU A 18 -2.17 -0.06 -1.62
CA GLU A 18 -3.63 0.06 -1.42
C GLU A 18 -4.31 -1.29 -1.18
N ASN A 19 -4.02 -2.30 -2.01
CA ASN A 19 -4.65 -3.61 -1.90
C ASN A 19 -4.28 -4.34 -0.58
N PRO A 20 -3.00 -4.39 -0.15
CA PRO A 20 -2.64 -4.93 1.16
C PRO A 20 -3.30 -4.17 2.31
N LEU A 21 -3.23 -2.82 2.31
CA LEU A 21 -3.82 -2.00 3.36
C LEU A 21 -5.33 -2.22 3.47
N ALA A 22 -6.04 -2.36 2.35
CA ALA A 22 -7.47 -2.65 2.35
C ALA A 22 -7.79 -3.98 3.07
N ARG A 23 -6.96 -5.01 2.91
CA ARG A 23 -7.13 -6.29 3.64
C ARG A 23 -6.95 -6.10 5.14
N GLU A 24 -5.91 -5.37 5.55
CA GLU A 24 -5.64 -5.08 6.96
C GLU A 24 -6.79 -4.33 7.64
N ILE A 25 -7.40 -3.38 6.93
CA ILE A 25 -8.59 -2.64 7.39
C ILE A 25 -9.79 -3.59 7.52
N LEU A 26 -10.03 -4.45 6.52
CA LEU A 26 -11.13 -5.42 6.55
C LEU A 26 -10.97 -6.47 7.67
N GLU A 27 -9.74 -6.79 8.05
CA GLU A 27 -9.42 -7.64 9.19
C GLU A 27 -9.53 -6.91 10.55
N GLY A 28 -9.84 -5.62 10.53
CA GLY A 28 -10.03 -4.80 11.74
C GLY A 28 -8.73 -4.35 12.39
N ARG A 29 -7.58 -4.46 11.71
CA ARG A 29 -6.28 -4.04 12.26
C ARG A 29 -6.14 -2.52 12.33
N TYR A 30 -6.88 -1.78 11.49
CA TYR A 30 -6.87 -0.32 11.43
C TYR A 30 -8.29 0.23 11.35
N ALA A 31 -8.53 1.36 12.04
CA ALA A 31 -9.83 2.02 12.10
C ALA A 31 -9.82 3.38 11.37
N PRO A 32 -11.00 3.91 10.99
CA PRO A 32 -11.10 5.28 10.49
C PRO A 32 -10.49 6.28 11.46
N GLY A 33 -9.63 7.16 10.95
CA GLY A 33 -8.90 8.15 11.76
C GLY A 33 -7.51 7.70 12.20
N ASP A 34 -7.14 6.44 12.01
CA ASP A 34 -5.78 5.99 12.28
C ASP A 34 -4.77 6.62 11.30
N SER A 35 -3.66 7.11 11.86
CA SER A 35 -2.47 7.44 11.07
C SER A 35 -1.64 6.17 10.94
N ILE A 36 -1.32 5.79 9.71
CA ILE A 36 -0.60 4.55 9.41
C ILE A 36 0.71 4.93 8.71
N ARG A 37 1.83 4.52 9.29
CA ARG A 37 3.15 4.59 8.67
C ARG A 37 3.33 3.39 7.75
N VAL A 38 3.77 3.68 6.53
CA VAL A 38 4.11 2.68 5.52
C VAL A 38 5.63 2.64 5.38
N GLY A 39 6.20 1.45 5.47
CA GLY A 39 7.64 1.22 5.31
C GLY A 39 7.93 0.04 4.39
N VAL A 40 9.22 -0.23 4.20
CA VAL A 40 9.69 -1.43 3.51
C VAL A 40 10.60 -2.20 4.45
N SER A 41 10.31 -3.49 4.64
CA SER A 41 11.13 -4.43 5.39
C SER A 41 11.32 -5.69 4.57
N GLU A 42 12.56 -6.16 4.42
CA GLU A 42 12.88 -7.38 3.65
C GLU A 42 12.29 -7.40 2.23
N GLY A 43 12.19 -6.22 1.60
CA GLY A 43 11.62 -6.06 0.26
C GLY A 43 10.09 -6.12 0.21
N GLN A 44 9.41 -6.20 1.35
CA GLN A 44 7.96 -6.18 1.46
C GLN A 44 7.45 -4.87 2.09
N VAL A 45 6.27 -4.45 1.67
CA VAL A 45 5.59 -3.30 2.27
C VAL A 45 5.04 -3.71 3.65
N VAL A 46 5.36 -2.91 4.66
CA VAL A 46 4.89 -3.11 6.04
C VAL A 46 4.09 -1.89 6.50
N PHE A 47 3.06 -2.14 7.32
CA PHE A 47 2.19 -1.13 7.90
C PHE A 47 2.36 -1.11 9.41
N ALA A 48 2.43 0.08 9.99
CA ALA A 48 2.49 0.30 11.42
C ALA A 48 1.63 1.51 11.80
N LYS A 49 1.09 1.53 13.01
CA LYS A 49 0.38 2.70 13.55
C LYS A 49 1.37 3.75 14.06
#